data_AF-A0A355FLZ8-F1
#
_entry.id   AF-A0A355FLZ8-F1
#
_cell.length_a   1.000
_cell.length_b   1.000
_cell.length_c   1.000
_cell.angle_alpha   90.00
_cell.angle_beta   90.00
_cell.angle_gamma   90.00
#
_symmetry.space_group_name_H-M   'P 1'
#
loop_
_entity.id
_entity.type
_entity.pdbx_description
1 polymer ?
#
loop_
_entity_poly.entity_id
_entity_poly.type
_entity_poly.pdbx_seq_one_letter_code
_entity_poly.pdbx_strand_id
1 'polypeptide(L)' 'GIMDLLKRINQKQGKTIVQVTHSMEAAAYSQRIINLRDGKVWE' A
#
# COMPACT_ATOMS: atom_id res chain seq x y z
N GLY A 1 -4.28 3.26 13.87
CA GLY A 1 -5.16 3.97 12.91
C GLY A 1 -5.72 3.04 11.85
N ILE A 2 -6.36 3.59 10.80
CA ILE A 2 -6.92 2.83 9.67
C ILE A 2 -5.85 1.92 9.02
N MET A 3 -4.60 2.39 8.94
CA MET A 3 -3.49 1.62 8.35
C MET A 3 -3.17 0.33 9.12
N ASP A 4 -3.23 0.35 10.45
CA ASP A 4 -3.04 -0.85 11.27
C ASP A 4 -4.16 -1.86 11.10
N LEU A 5 -5.39 -1.39 10.84
CA LEU A 5 -6.52 -2.26 10.54
C LEU A 5 -6.30 -2.96 9.20
N LEU A 6 -5.93 -2.21 8.15
CA LEU A 6 -5.63 -2.76 6.83
C LEU A 6 -4.49 -3.78 6.89
N LYS A 7 -3.41 -3.47 7.60
CA LYS A 7 -2.29 -4.39 7.83
C LYS A 7 -2.75 -5.69 8.50
N ARG A 8 -3.61 -5.60 9.52
CA ARG A 8 -4.19 -6.77 10.21
C ARG A 8 -5.09 -7.59 9.30
N ILE A 9 -5.91 -6.97 8.47
CA ILE A 9 -6.77 -7.69 7.51
C ILE A 9 -5.89 -8.44 6.49
N ASN A 10 -4.88 -7.77 5.94
CA ASN A 10 -3.94 -8.38 5.01
C ASN A 10 -3.23 -9.60 5.62
N GLN A 11 -2.69 -9.47 6.83
CA GLN A 11 -1.90 -10.53 7.48
C GLN A 11 -2.75 -11.64 8.08
N LYS A 12 -3.87 -11.31 8.76
CA LYS A 12 -4.67 -12.30 9.50
C LYS A 12 -5.73 -12.97 8.65
N GLN A 13 -6.23 -12.30 7.61
CA GLN A 13 -7.29 -12.82 6.75
C GLN A 13 -6.78 -13.16 5.34
N GLY A 14 -5.49 -12.98 5.06
CA GLY A 14 -4.87 -13.29 3.78
C GLY A 14 -5.42 -12.47 2.61
N LYS A 15 -5.96 -11.28 2.87
CA LYS A 15 -6.58 -10.44 1.82
C LYS A 15 -5.52 -9.57 1.14
N THR A 16 -5.56 -9.52 -0.19
CA THR A 16 -4.74 -8.57 -0.96
C THR A 16 -5.34 -7.17 -0.85
N ILE A 17 -4.49 -6.18 -0.55
CA ILE A 17 -4.88 -4.77 -0.43
C ILE A 17 -4.04 -3.96 -1.41
N VAL A 18 -4.70 -3.19 -2.28
CA VAL A 18 -4.05 -2.20 -3.14
C VAL A 18 -4.48 -0.82 -2.64
N GLN A 19 -3.50 0.01 -2.30
CA GLN A 19 -3.73 1.39 -1.89
C GLN A 19 -3.01 2.36 -2.83
N VAL A 20 -3.63 3.51 -3.09
CA VAL A 20 -3.05 4.61 -3.85
C VAL A 20 -2.98 5.80 -2.93
N THR A 21 -1.80 6.40 -2.80
CA THR A 21 -1.57 7.51 -1.87
C THR A 21 -0.43 8.39 -2.35
N HIS A 22 -0.49 9.67 -1.99
CA HIS A 22 0.63 10.62 -2.13
C HIS A 22 1.46 10.74 -0.84
N SER A 23 1.08 10.04 0.24
CA SER A 23 1.82 10.03 1.51
C SER A 23 2.78 8.84 1.56
N MET A 24 4.08 9.14 1.69
CA MET A 24 5.12 8.11 1.87
C MET A 24 4.94 7.32 3.18
N GLU A 25 4.43 7.96 4.23
CA GLU A 25 4.15 7.29 5.50
C GLU A 25 3.09 6.19 5.34
N ALA A 26 2.00 6.49 4.62
CA ALA A 26 0.96 5.50 4.34
C ALA A 26 1.45 4.40 3.39
N ALA A 27 2.25 4.76 2.37
CA ALA A 27 2.84 3.81 1.44
C ALA A 27 3.74 2.79 2.16
N ALA A 28 4.47 3.22 3.20
CA ALA A 28 5.37 2.38 3.99
C ALA A 28 4.66 1.25 4.78
N TYR A 29 3.32 1.28 4.91
CA TYR A 29 2.56 0.15 5.48
C TYR A 29 2.40 -1.01 4.49
N SER A 30 2.72 -0.81 3.21
CA SER A 30 2.60 -1.81 2.15
C SER A 30 3.81 -2.75 2.12
N GLN A 31 3.62 -3.95 1.58
CA GLN A 31 4.71 -4.91 1.35
C GLN A 31 5.59 -4.53 0.15
N ARG A 32 5.01 -3.78 -0.80
CA ARG A 32 5.68 -3.27 -1.99
C ARG A 32 5.12 -1.88 -2.30
N ILE A 33 6.00 -0.98 -2.72
CA ILE A 33 5.64 0.33 -3.26
C ILE A 33 5.90 0.30 -4.76
N ILE A 34 4.95 0.82 -5.56
CA ILE A 34 5.07 0.95 -7.00
C ILE A 34 4.86 2.43 -7.33
N ASN A 35 5.89 3.07 -7.89
CA ASN A 35 5.80 4.45 -8.34
C ASN A 35 5.20 4.51 -9.75
N LEU A 36 4.28 5.43 -9.98
CA LEU A 36 3.67 5.65 -11.29
C LEU A 36 3.96 7.08 -11.75
N ARG A 37 4.42 7.22 -13.00
CA ARG A 37 4.68 8.51 -13.65
C ARG A 37 4.24 8.44 -15.11
N ASP A 38 3.46 9.43 -15.54
CA ASP A 38 3.00 9.55 -16.94
C ASP A 38 2.39 8.26 -17.51
N GLY A 39 1.60 7.56 -16.68
CA GLY A 39 0.93 6.30 -17.06
C GLY A 39 1.83 5.06 -17.09
N LYS A 40 3.10 5.18 -16.66
CA LYS A 40 4.07 4.08 -16.63
C LYS A 40 4.56 3.80 -15.21
N VAL A 41 4.86 2.53 -14.95
CA VAL A 41 5.57 2.13 -13.72
C VAL A 41 7.00 2.63 -13.81
N TRP A 42 7.46 3.29 -12.75
CA TRP A 42 8.80 3.84 -12.59
C TRP A 42 9.48 3.16 -11.39
N GLU A 43 10.80 2.95 -11.45
CA GLU A 43 11.60 2.38 -10.33
C GLU A 43 11.72 3.39 -9.17
#